data_AF-A0A923YLV7-F1
#
_entry.id   AF-A0A923YLV7-F1
#
_cell.length_a   1.000
_cell.length_b   1.000
_cell.length_c   1.000
_cell.angle_alpha   90.00
_cell.angle_beta   90.00
_cell.angle_gamma   90.00
#
_symmetry.space_group_name_H-M   'P 1'
#
loop_
_entity.id
_entity.type
_entity.pdbx_description
1 polymer ?
#
loop_
_entity_poly.entity_id
_entity_poly.type
_entity_poly.pdbx_seq_one_letter_code
_entity_poly.pdbx_strand_id
1 'polypeptide(L)'
;MNSVPQSALATKFNAMMVVARRDFVTVVFSKTFILFLLGPLIMVMIGVLAGGIGRATDNADQPVIGVAMTALDVKAMQGSRDFLSDYMGGAMPDFVVVKTLAPGERFDATA
;
A
#
# COMPACT_ATOMS: atom_id res chain seq x y z
N MET A 1 29.11 -58.43 -10.90
CA MET A 1 28.62 -57.10 -10.48
C MET A 1 29.45 -56.65 -9.30
N ASN A 2 30.43 -55.76 -9.52
CA ASN A 2 31.32 -55.29 -8.44
C ASN A 2 30.58 -54.21 -7.66
N SER A 3 30.24 -54.50 -6.40
CA SER A 3 29.74 -53.52 -5.43
C SER A 3 30.83 -52.47 -5.18
N VAL A 4 30.55 -51.21 -5.52
CA VAL A 4 31.43 -50.10 -5.15
C VAL A 4 31.51 -50.07 -3.63
N PRO A 5 32.72 -50.09 -3.02
CA PRO A 5 32.86 -50.10 -1.56
C PRO A 5 32.22 -48.83 -0.98
N GLN A 6 31.34 -48.99 0.00
CA GLN A 6 30.54 -47.91 0.61
C GLN A 6 31.40 -46.75 1.16
N SER A 7 32.65 -47.04 1.53
CA SER A 7 33.67 -46.05 1.94
C SER A 7 34.13 -45.14 0.80
N ALA A 8 34.15 -45.62 -0.45
CA ALA A 8 34.55 -44.80 -1.60
C ALA A 8 33.51 -43.71 -1.90
N LEU A 9 32.23 -43.96 -1.64
CA LEU A 9 31.17 -42.95 -1.75
C LEU A 9 31.34 -41.88 -0.66
N ALA A 10 31.61 -42.29 0.58
CA ALA A 10 31.86 -41.36 1.68
C ALA A 10 33.07 -40.45 1.40
N THR A 11 34.17 -41.01 0.87
CA THR A 11 35.35 -40.21 0.48
C THR A 11 35.04 -39.24 -0.65
N LYS A 12 34.27 -39.65 -1.67
CA LYS A 12 33.83 -38.77 -2.76
C LYS A 12 32.94 -37.64 -2.25
N PHE A 13 32.01 -37.94 -1.35
CA PHE A 13 31.14 -36.93 -0.75
C PHE A 13 31.92 -35.92 0.09
N ASN A 14 32.91 -36.38 0.86
CA ASN A 14 33.81 -35.49 1.59
C ASN A 14 34.58 -34.56 0.66
N ALA A 15 35.10 -35.08 -0.46
CA ALA A 15 35.78 -34.26 -1.46
C ALA A 15 34.82 -33.23 -2.11
N MET A 16 33.60 -33.65 -2.48
CA MET A 16 32.58 -32.74 -3.01
C MET A 16 32.22 -31.63 -2.01
N MET A 17 32.08 -31.96 -0.73
CA MET A 17 31.74 -31.00 0.32
C MET A 17 32.81 -29.91 0.48
N VAL A 18 34.10 -30.26 0.33
CA VAL A 18 35.19 -29.27 0.39
C VAL A 18 35.09 -28.28 -0.77
N VAL A 19 34.86 -28.79 -1.99
CA VAL A 19 34.71 -27.94 -3.20
C VAL A 19 33.46 -27.07 -3.09
N ALA A 20 32.33 -27.67 -2.70
CA ALA A 20 31.06 -26.96 -2.54
C ALA A 20 31.17 -25.82 -1.52
N ARG A 21 31.83 -26.04 -0.37
CA ARG A 21 32.05 -25.00 0.64
C ARG A 21 32.91 -23.86 0.12
N ARG A 22 34.03 -24.18 -0.55
CA ARG A 22 34.95 -23.17 -1.10
C ARG A 22 34.24 -22.31 -2.13
N ASP A 23 33.56 -22.95 -3.07
CA ASP A 23 32.92 -22.26 -4.19
C ASP A 23 31.71 -21.45 -3.70
N PHE A 24 30.92 -21.98 -2.75
CA PHE A 24 29.82 -21.24 -2.12
C PHE A 24 30.30 -19.96 -1.42
N VAL A 25 31.33 -20.08 -0.57
CA VAL A 25 31.90 -18.90 0.12
C VAL A 25 32.43 -17.90 -0.90
N THR A 26 33.11 -18.36 -1.94
CA THR A 26 33.65 -17.47 -2.99
C THR A 26 32.53 -16.72 -3.72
N VAL A 27 31.43 -17.39 -4.06
CA VAL A 27 30.30 -16.77 -4.76
C VAL A 27 29.55 -15.80 -3.84
N VAL A 28 29.16 -16.23 -2.65
CA VAL A 28 28.35 -15.43 -1.72
C VAL A 28 29.08 -14.19 -1.22
N PHE A 29 30.39 -14.30 -0.95
CA PHE A 29 31.21 -13.15 -0.53
C PHE A 29 31.75 -12.31 -1.71
N SER A 30 31.37 -12.63 -2.94
CA SER A 30 31.76 -11.80 -4.09
C SER A 30 30.98 -10.50 -4.14
N LYS A 31 31.62 -9.44 -4.66
CA LYS A 31 30.97 -8.14 -4.91
C LYS A 31 29.78 -8.27 -5.86
N THR A 32 29.92 -9.08 -6.91
CA THR A 32 28.87 -9.29 -7.92
C THR A 32 27.63 -9.93 -7.31
N PHE A 33 27.78 -10.88 -6.39
CA PHE A 33 26.65 -11.50 -5.69
C PHE A 33 25.91 -10.50 -4.80
N ILE A 34 26.64 -9.62 -4.09
CA ILE A 34 26.02 -8.56 -3.29
C ILE A 34 25.22 -7.59 -4.18
N LEU A 35 25.77 -7.17 -5.32
CA LEU A 35 25.07 -6.33 -6.29
C LEU A 35 23.84 -7.03 -6.90
N PHE A 36 23.95 -8.34 -7.16
CA PHE A 36 22.83 -9.16 -7.60
C PHE A 36 21.72 -9.19 -6.55
N LEU A 37 22.05 -9.37 -5.27
CA LEU A 37 21.07 -9.38 -4.18
C LEU A 37 20.43 -8.01 -3.97
N LEU A 38 21.18 -6.94 -4.22
CA LEU A 38 20.70 -5.57 -4.09
C LEU A 38 19.58 -5.24 -5.08
N GLY A 39 19.62 -5.77 -6.31
CA GLY A 39 18.59 -5.49 -7.33
C GLY A 39 17.17 -5.85 -6.87
N PRO A 40 16.88 -7.12 -6.53
CA PRO A 40 15.60 -7.53 -5.97
C PRO A 40 15.28 -6.84 -4.63
N LEU A 41 16.28 -6.61 -3.77
CA LEU A 41 16.08 -5.94 -2.49
C LEU A 41 15.58 -4.50 -2.68
N ILE A 42 16.13 -3.75 -3.63
CA ILE A 42 15.66 -2.39 -3.97
C ILE A 42 14.19 -2.44 -4.41
N MET A 43 13.80 -3.42 -5.25
CA MET A 43 12.40 -3.55 -5.67
C MET A 43 11.45 -3.81 -4.50
N VAL A 44 11.82 -4.68 -3.58
CA VAL A 44 11.05 -4.94 -2.35
C VAL A 44 10.93 -3.68 -1.51
N MET A 45 12.04 -2.96 -1.30
CA MET A 45 12.06 -1.71 -0.54
C MET A 45 11.12 -0.66 -1.15
N ILE A 46 11.17 -0.47 -2.48
CA ILE A 46 10.26 0.44 -3.18
C ILE A 46 8.81 0.00 -3.00
N GLY A 47 8.52 -1.30 -3.16
CA GLY A 47 7.17 -1.83 -2.97
C GLY A 47 6.60 -1.57 -1.57
N VAL A 48 7.42 -1.72 -0.52
CA VAL A 48 7.02 -1.42 0.86
C VAL A 48 6.77 0.08 1.05
N LEU A 49 7.67 0.94 0.57
CA LEU A 49 7.54 2.39 0.69
C LEU A 49 6.32 2.93 -0.09
N ALA A 50 6.12 2.45 -1.31
CA ALA A 50 4.98 2.81 -2.15
C ALA A 50 3.65 2.27 -1.61
N GLY A 51 3.65 1.05 -1.05
CA GLY A 51 2.47 0.44 -0.43
C GLY A 51 1.96 1.22 0.79
N GLY A 52 2.82 1.95 1.49
CA GLY A 52 2.40 2.86 2.57
C GLY A 52 1.61 4.07 2.07
N ILE A 53 1.91 4.57 0.87
CA ILE A 53 1.26 5.74 0.28
C ILE A 53 -0.17 5.40 -0.19
N GLY A 54 -0.38 4.18 -0.69
CA GLY A 54 -1.70 3.72 -1.15
C GLY A 54 -2.79 3.63 -0.08
N ARG A 55 -2.44 3.71 1.22
CA ARG A 55 -3.44 3.74 2.31
C ARG A 55 -3.93 5.15 2.64
N ALA A 56 -3.21 6.18 2.22
CA ALA A 56 -3.63 7.57 2.47
C ALA A 56 -4.82 7.99 1.59
N THR A 57 -5.10 7.24 0.52
CA THR A 57 -6.22 7.48 -0.40
C THR A 57 -7.55 6.92 0.06
N ASP A 58 -7.63 6.12 1.13
CA ASP A 58 -8.93 5.65 1.66
C ASP A 58 -9.82 6.84 2.11
N ASN A 59 -9.21 7.98 2.50
CA ASN A 59 -9.94 9.21 2.79
C ASN A 59 -10.29 10.03 1.52
N ALA A 60 -9.61 9.78 0.39
CA ALA A 60 -9.96 10.41 -0.88
C ALA A 60 -11.26 9.83 -1.46
N ASP A 61 -11.64 8.61 -1.04
CA ASP A 61 -12.90 7.95 -1.40
C ASP A 61 -14.10 8.38 -0.55
N GLN A 62 -13.92 9.28 0.44
CA GLN A 62 -15.03 9.91 1.18
C GLN A 62 -15.22 11.36 0.73
N PRO A 63 -15.89 11.60 -0.40
CA PRO A 63 -16.15 12.96 -0.86
C PRO A 63 -17.01 13.71 0.17
N VAL A 64 -16.57 14.92 0.53
CA VAL A 64 -17.30 15.84 1.41
C VAL A 64 -17.77 17.04 0.59
N ILE A 65 -19.02 17.45 0.77
CA ILE A 65 -19.61 18.59 0.07
C ILE A 65 -19.70 19.77 1.04
N GLY A 66 -18.99 20.85 0.70
CA GLY A 66 -19.07 22.11 1.42
C GLY A 66 -20.36 22.87 1.06
N VAL A 67 -21.15 23.26 2.06
CA VAL A 67 -22.38 24.03 1.87
C VAL A 67 -22.26 25.43 2.48
N ALA A 68 -22.66 26.42 1.69
CA ALA A 68 -22.80 27.80 2.14
C ALA A 68 -24.22 28.27 1.82
N MET A 69 -25.08 28.26 2.83
CA MET A 69 -26.51 28.57 2.69
C MET A 69 -27.07 29.04 4.03
N THR A 70 -28.36 29.40 4.06
CA THR A 70 -29.00 29.81 5.32
C THR A 70 -29.13 28.63 6.28
N ALA A 71 -29.25 28.90 7.58
CA ALA A 71 -29.36 27.84 8.59
C ALA A 71 -30.58 26.92 8.37
N LEU A 72 -31.68 27.47 7.84
CA LEU A 72 -32.89 26.71 7.52
C LEU A 72 -32.61 25.73 6.38
N ASP A 73 -31.95 26.20 5.33
CA ASP A 73 -31.64 25.39 4.14
C ASP A 73 -30.63 24.28 4.47
N VAL A 74 -29.62 24.58 5.30
CA VAL A 74 -28.67 23.55 5.79
C VAL A 74 -29.44 22.41 6.45
N LYS A 75 -30.38 22.73 7.34
CA LYS A 75 -31.16 21.72 8.07
C LYS A 75 -32.06 20.90 7.14
N ALA A 76 -32.66 21.54 6.13
CA ALA A 76 -33.46 20.87 5.13
C ALA A 76 -32.62 19.91 4.26
N MET A 77 -31.42 20.34 3.87
CA MET A 77 -30.47 19.53 3.10
C MET A 77 -29.96 18.33 3.90
N GLN A 78 -29.61 18.52 5.18
CA GLN A 78 -29.23 17.42 6.08
C GLN A 78 -30.37 16.41 6.25
N GLY A 79 -31.60 16.87 6.50
CA GLY A 79 -32.75 15.96 6.61
C GLY A 79 -33.04 15.18 5.33
N SER A 80 -32.85 15.80 4.16
CA SER A 80 -32.98 15.11 2.87
C SER A 80 -31.89 14.07 2.68
N ARG A 81 -30.66 14.37 3.11
CA ARG A 81 -29.54 13.44 3.07
C ARG A 81 -29.80 12.22 3.94
N ASP A 82 -30.18 12.44 5.20
CA ASP A 82 -30.43 11.36 6.16
C ASP A 82 -31.57 10.46 5.69
N PHE A 83 -32.60 11.05 5.07
CA PHE A 83 -33.67 10.28 4.44
C PHE A 83 -33.14 9.41 3.29
N LEU A 84 -32.30 9.96 2.38
CA LEU A 84 -31.77 9.21 1.24
C LEU A 84 -30.72 8.16 1.64
N SER A 85 -29.97 8.37 2.72
CA SER A 85 -28.92 7.43 3.14
C SER A 85 -29.47 6.06 3.50
N ASP A 86 -30.72 5.99 3.98
CA ASP A 86 -31.37 4.72 4.31
C ASP A 86 -31.74 3.89 3.08
N TYR A 87 -31.85 4.54 1.91
CA TYR A 87 -32.25 3.90 0.66
C TYR A 87 -31.10 3.69 -0.34
N MET A 88 -29.95 4.35 -0.13
CA MET A 88 -28.79 4.25 -1.00
C MET A 88 -27.76 3.30 -0.38
N GLY A 89 -27.52 2.14 -1.00
CA GLY A 89 -26.54 1.14 -0.54
C GLY A 89 -25.06 1.52 -0.68
N GLY A 90 -24.74 2.81 -0.82
CA GLY A 90 -23.38 3.35 -0.98
C GLY A 90 -23.13 4.53 -0.03
N ALA A 91 -21.88 5.00 0.05
CA ALA A 91 -21.50 6.10 0.92
C ALA A 91 -22.06 7.44 0.40
N MET A 92 -23.09 7.95 1.07
CA MET A 92 -23.63 9.28 0.84
C MET A 92 -22.60 10.33 1.33
N PRO A 93 -22.16 11.29 0.51
CA PRO A 93 -21.14 12.27 0.91
C PRO A 93 -21.62 13.10 2.10
N ASP A 94 -20.71 13.42 3.04
CA ASP A 94 -21.02 14.29 4.18
C ASP A 94 -21.18 15.76 3.75
N PHE A 95 -22.03 16.49 4.47
CA PHE A 95 -22.15 17.95 4.32
C PHE A 95 -21.39 18.68 5.41
N VAL A 96 -20.50 19.59 5.03
CA VAL A 96 -19.80 20.49 5.94
C VAL A 96 -20.27 21.91 5.70
N VAL A 97 -20.76 22.57 6.74
CA VAL A 97 -21.16 23.98 6.66
C VAL A 97 -19.90 24.83 6.59
N VAL A 98 -19.61 25.36 5.40
CA VAL A 98 -18.47 26.25 5.17
C VAL A 98 -18.80 27.66 5.68
N LYS A 99 -20.05 28.10 5.46
CA LYS A 99 -20.53 29.39 5.95
C LYS A 99 -22.06 29.40 6.08
N THR A 100 -22.54 29.89 7.22
CA THR A 100 -23.96 30.21 7.37
C THR A 100 -24.23 31.60 6.80
N LEU A 101 -25.09 31.69 5.80
CA LEU A 101 -25.43 32.95 5.12
C LEU A 101 -26.61 33.65 5.80
N ALA A 102 -26.53 34.97 5.88
CA ALA A 102 -27.69 35.81 6.18
C ALA A 102 -28.68 35.83 4.99
N PRO A 103 -29.96 36.13 5.22
CA PRO A 103 -30.93 36.24 4.12
C PRO A 103 -30.48 37.25 3.06
N GLY A 104 -30.35 36.80 1.81
CA GLY A 104 -29.91 37.63 0.69
C GLY A 104 -28.40 37.80 0.56
N GLU A 105 -27.61 37.26 1.49
CA GLU A 105 -26.14 37.23 1.38
C GLU A 105 -25.71 36.27 0.26
N ARG A 106 -24.74 36.69 -0.55
CA ARG A 106 -24.14 35.86 -1.60
C ARG A 106 -22.85 35.23 -1.12
N PHE A 107 -22.62 33.99 -1.52
CA PHE A 107 -21.37 33.29 -1.30
C PHE A 107 -20.62 33.14 -2.62
N ASP A 108 -19.35 33.50 -2.63
CA ASP A 108 -18.42 33.23 -3.72
C ASP A 108 -17.52 32.05 -3.30
N ALA A 109 -17.56 30.97 -4.06
CA ALA A 109 -16.76 29.78 -3.78
C ALA A 109 -15.35 29.84 -4.40
N THR A 110 -15.05 30.89 -5.16
CA THR A 110 -13.80 31.05 -5.93
C THR A 110 -12.92 32.20 -5.45
N ALA A 111 -13.44 33.07 -4.58
CA ALA A 111 -12.73 34.21 -3.99
C ALA A 111 -12.07 33.82 -2.66
#